data_AF-A0AA43F1C6-F1
#
_entry.id   AF-A0AA43F1C6-F1
#
_cell.length_a   1.000
_cell.length_b   1.000
_cell.length_c   1.000
_cell.angle_alpha   90.00
_cell.angle_beta   90.00
_cell.angle_gamma   90.00
#
_symmetry.space_group_name_H-M   'P 1'
#
loop_
_entity.id
_entity.type
_entity.pdbx_description
1 polymer ?
#
loop_
_entity_poly.entity_id
_entity_poly.type
_entity_poly.pdbx_seq_one_letter_code
_entity_poly.pdbx_strand_id
1 'polypeptide(L)' 'MKRAIWILWPSFIVGGIGEVLFFTVFDPQELYLFGEPSTLSRMGVYTIGFFLCWAFAAASSAFTCFLQRSARELNR' A
#
# COMPACT_ATOMS: atom_id res chain seq x y z
N MET A 1 -2.09 13.13 14.83
CA MET A 1 -0.97 13.67 14.01
C MET A 1 0.29 12.82 14.15
N LYS A 2 0.93 12.72 15.34
CA LYS A 2 2.14 11.89 15.51
C LYS A 2 1.97 10.44 15.05
N ARG A 3 1.02 9.65 15.56
CA ARG A 3 0.86 8.23 15.13
C ARG A 3 0.72 8.04 13.59
N ALA A 4 0.10 8.99 12.88
CA ALA A 4 -0.07 8.91 11.43
C ALA A 4 1.25 9.03 10.66
N ILE A 5 2.15 9.94 11.05
CA ILE A 5 3.46 10.07 10.37
C ILE A 5 4.32 8.81 10.57
N TRP A 6 4.23 8.19 11.76
CA TRP A 6 4.97 6.96 12.09
C TRP A 6 4.46 5.73 11.33
N ILE A 7 3.23 5.78 10.82
CA ILE A 7 2.65 4.73 9.99
C ILE A 7 2.92 5.03 8.51
N LEU A 8 2.52 6.22 8.04
CA LEU A 8 2.53 6.58 6.63
C LEU A 8 3.94 6.70 6.06
N TRP A 9 4.90 7.22 6.83
CA TRP A 9 6.26 7.42 6.32
C TRP A 9 7.03 6.10 6.11
N PRO A 10 7.13 5.18 7.10
CA PRO A 10 7.81 3.90 6.86
C PRO A 10 7.06 3.02 5.85
N SER A 11 5.73 3.02 5.88
CA SER A 11 4.93 2.25 4.92
C SER A 11 5.10 2.75 3.49
N PHE A 12 5.40 4.03 3.26
CA PHE A 12 5.68 4.56 1.93
C PHE A 12 6.92 3.90 1.32
N ILE A 13 8.00 3.76 2.10
CA ILE A 13 9.23 3.09 1.68
C ILE A 13 8.95 1.62 1.37
N VAL A 14 8.26 0.92 2.26
CA VAL A 14 7.90 -0.49 2.06
C VAL A 14 6.97 -0.66 0.86
N GLY A 15 6.03 0.26 0.66
CA GLY A 15 5.13 0.31 -0.48
C GLY A 15 5.88 0.45 -1.80
N GLY A 16 6.86 1.36 -1.86
CA GLY A 16 7.71 1.55 -3.04
C GLY A 16 8.59 0.33 -3.35
N ILE A 17 9.17 -0.31 -2.33
CA ILE A 17 9.91 -1.56 -2.52
C ILE A 17 8.97 -2.67 -3.04
N GLY A 18 7.77 -2.78 -2.46
CA GLY A 18 6.75 -3.73 -2.88
C GLY A 18 6.33 -3.52 -4.34
N GLU A 19 6.09 -2.26 -4.74
CA GLU A 19 5.78 -1.89 -6.13
C GLU A 19 6.90 -2.32 -7.08
N VAL A 20 8.16 -1.97 -6.78
CA VAL A 20 9.32 -2.32 -7.62
C VAL A 20 9.43 -3.82 -7.76
N LEU A 21 9.35 -4.57 -6.66
CA LEU A 21 9.43 -6.04 -6.70
C LEU A 21 8.28 -6.64 -7.50
N PHE A 22 7.06 -6.13 -7.34
CA PHE A 22 5.88 -6.59 -8.07
C PHE A 22 6.04 -6.39 -9.57
N PHE A 23 6.31 -5.16 -10.02
CA PHE A 23 6.42 -4.87 -11.46
C PHE A 23 7.75 -5.29 -12.10
N THR A 24 8.72 -5.74 -11.30
CA THR A 24 9.88 -6.48 -11.83
C THR A 24 9.45 -7.86 -12.35
N VAL A 25 8.43 -8.47 -11.73
CA VAL A 25 7.94 -9.81 -12.09
C VAL A 25 6.74 -9.73 -13.05
N PHE A 26 5.89 -8.71 -12.91
CA PHE A 26 4.67 -8.55 -13.70
C PHE A 26 4.77 -7.34 -14.63
N ASP A 27 4.59 -7.50 -15.95
CA ASP A 27 4.53 -6.34 -16.85
C ASP A 27 3.23 -5.55 -16.59
N PRO A 28 3.31 -4.23 -16.34
CA PRO A 28 2.13 -3.40 -16.12
C PRO A 28 1.14 -3.38 -17.29
N GLN A 29 1.55 -3.68 -18.52
CA GLN A 29 0.65 -3.71 -19.69
C GLN A 29 -0.06 -5.05 -19.89
N GLU A 30 0.48 -6.12 -19.32
CA GLU A 30 -0.10 -7.46 -19.40
C GLU A 30 -1.10 -7.70 -18.25
N LEU A 31 -1.31 -6.72 -17.38
CA LEU A 31 -2.34 -6.77 -16.34
C LEU A 31 -3.72 -6.60 -16.96
N TYR A 32 -4.50 -7.67 -16.91
CA TYR A 32 -5.93 -7.62 -17.23
C TYR A 32 -6.69 -6.96 -16.08
N LEU A 33 -7.12 -5.73 -16.29
CA LEU A 33 -7.95 -5.00 -15.35
C LEU A 33 -9.41 -5.25 -15.71
N PHE A 34 -10.16 -5.86 -14.78
CA PHE A 34 -11.58 -6.18 -14.97
C PHE A 34 -11.88 -7.12 -16.16
N GLY A 35 -10.91 -7.97 -16.53
CA GLY A 35 -11.07 -8.94 -17.63
C GLY A 35 -10.72 -8.40 -19.01
N GLU A 36 -10.36 -7.13 -19.13
CA GLU A 36 -9.88 -6.51 -20.36
C GLU A 36 -8.40 -6.10 -20.23
N PRO A 37 -7.63 -6.07 -21.33
CA PRO A 37 -6.28 -5.51 -21.33
C PRO A 37 -6.31 -4.09 -20.76
N SER A 38 -5.35 -3.74 -19.90
CA SER A 38 -5.32 -2.41 -19.30
C SER A 38 -5.28 -1.34 -20.39
N THR A 39 -6.34 -0.54 -20.52
CA THR A 39 -6.37 0.65 -21.40
C THR A 39 -5.63 1.83 -20.77
N LEU A 40 -5.25 1.70 -19.50
CA LEU A 40 -4.44 2.67 -18.77
C LEU A 40 -3.02 2.71 -19.33
N SER A 41 -2.45 3.92 -19.38
CA SER A 41 -1.03 4.08 -19.65
C SER A 41 -0.20 3.32 -18.61
N ARG A 42 1.01 2.88 -18.99
CA ARG A 42 1.97 2.25 -18.07
C ARG A 42 2.09 3.02 -16.76
N MET A 43 2.20 4.35 -16.84
CA MET A 43 2.32 5.23 -15.68
C MET A 43 1.07 5.19 -14.78
N GLY A 44 -0.13 5.07 -15.35
CA GLY A 44 -1.37 4.90 -14.60
C GLY A 44 -1.37 3.60 -13.79
N VAL A 45 -0.92 2.50 -14.39
CA VAL A 45 -0.82 1.20 -13.71
C VAL A 45 0.20 1.21 -12.58
N TYR A 46 1.39 1.78 -12.81
CA TYR A 46 2.40 1.97 -11.75
C TYR A 46 1.83 2.78 -10.59
N THR A 47 1.22 3.93 -10.88
CA THR A 47 0.64 4.80 -9.85
C THR A 47 -0.37 4.05 -8.99
N ILE A 48 -1.30 3.31 -9.61
CA ILE A 48 -2.29 2.51 -8.87
C ILE A 48 -1.60 1.42 -8.04
N GLY A 49 -0.64 0.69 -8.64
CA GLY A 49 0.12 -0.35 -7.94
C GLY A 49 0.87 0.19 -6.72
N PHE A 50 1.54 1.34 -6.85
CA PHE A 50 2.17 2.04 -5.73
C PHE A 50 1.18 2.32 -4.61
N PHE A 51 0.04 2.95 -4.92
CA PHE A 51 -0.97 3.28 -3.91
C PHE A 51 -1.55 2.04 -3.24
N LEU A 52 -1.74 0.94 -3.97
CA LEU A 52 -2.20 -0.33 -3.41
C LEU A 52 -1.16 -0.94 -2.46
N CYS A 53 0.10 -1.05 -2.89
CA CYS A 53 1.20 -1.55 -2.07
C CYS A 53 1.40 -0.69 -0.81
N TRP A 54 1.38 0.63 -0.97
CA TRP A 54 1.50 1.57 0.14
C TRP A 54 0.31 1.48 1.11
N ALA A 55 -0.92 1.46 0.60
CA ALA A 55 -2.12 1.34 1.43
C ALA A 55 -2.11 0.03 2.22
N PHE A 56 -1.68 -1.07 1.62
CA PHE A 56 -1.55 -2.36 2.30
C PHE A 56 -0.51 -2.32 3.43
N ALA A 57 0.68 -1.77 3.17
CA ALA A 57 1.71 -1.59 4.18
C ALA A 57 1.27 -0.64 5.32
N ALA A 58 0.55 0.44 4.98
CA ALA A 58 0.00 1.37 5.93
C ALA A 58 -1.10 0.73 6.79
N ALA A 59 -1.96 -0.09 6.18
CA ALA A 59 -3.00 -0.84 6.88
C ALA A 59 -2.41 -1.85 7.86
N SER A 60 -1.38 -2.61 7.47
CA SER A 60 -0.66 -3.53 8.36
C SER A 60 -0.06 -2.81 9.57
N SER A 61 0.59 -1.67 9.35
CA SER A 61 1.17 -0.85 10.42
C SER A 61 0.08 -0.25 11.33
N ALA A 62 -1.02 0.24 10.74
CA ALA A 62 -2.16 0.76 11.49
C ALA A 62 -2.84 -0.32 12.34
N PHE A 63 -2.98 -1.53 11.80
CA PHE A 63 -3.51 -2.69 12.51
C PHE A 63 -2.62 -3.08 13.69
N THR A 64 -1.29 -3.09 13.48
CA THR A 64 -0.32 -3.30 14.56
C THR A 64 -0.46 -2.25 15.66
N CYS A 65 -0.54 -0.97 15.30
CA CYS A 65 -0.78 0.11 16.27
C CYS A 65 -2.15 0.00 16.97
N PHE A 66 -3.17 -0.55 16.31
CA PHE A 66 -4.47 -0.81 16.91
C PHE A 66 -4.38 -1.90 17.97
N LEU A 67 -3.70 -3.01 17.67
CA LEU A 67 -3.50 -4.11 18.62
C LEU A 67 -2.64 -3.72 19.82
N GLN A 68 -1.71 -2.78 19.66
CA GLN A 68 -0.88 -2.27 20.75
C GLN A 68 -1.61 -1.31 21.71
N ARG A 69 -2.86 -0.92 21.43
CA ARG A 69 -3.62 -0.04 22.33
C ARG A 69 -3.98 -0.76 23.62
N SER A 70 -3.75 -0.10 24.76
CA SER A 70 -4.16 -0.64 26.06
C SER A 70 -5.69 -0.65 26.22
N ALA A 71 -6.24 -1.52 27.07
CA ALA A 71 -7.67 -1.58 27.37
C ALA A 71 -8.26 -0.22 27.83
N ARG A 72 -7.43 0.64 28.44
CA ARG A 72 -7.83 1.98 28.89
C ARG A 72 -7.92 3.00 27.73
N GLU A 73 -7.19 2.79 26.63
CA GLU A 73 -7.34 3.56 25.38
C GLU A 73 -8.51 3.07 24.52
N LEU A 74 -8.89 1.79 24.66
CA LEU A 74 -10.01 1.20 23.91
C LEU A 74 -11.38 1.50 24.55
N ASN A 75 -11.45 1.52 25.89
CA ASN A 75 -12.67 1.78 26.66
C ASN A 75 -12.99 3.27 26.87
N ARG A 76 -12.33 4.17 26.13
CA ARG A 76 -12.52 5.63 26.23
C ARG A 76 -13.16 6.14 24.95
#